data_AF-A0A516GZE1-F1
#
_entry.id   AF-A0A516GZE1-F1
#
_cell.length_a   1.000
_cell.length_b   1.000
_cell.length_c   1.000
_cell.angle_alpha   90.00
_cell.angle_beta   90.00
_cell.angle_gamma   90.00
#
_symmetry.space_group_name_H-M   'P 1'
#
loop_
_entity.id
_entity.type
_entity.pdbx_description
1 polymer ?
#
loop_
_entity_poly.entity_id
_entity_poly.type
_entity_poly.pdbx_seq_one_letter_code
_entity_poly.pdbx_strand_id
1 'polypeptide(L)'
;MLHDRTGHPVSGATVEALASFETALAQLHCLIGNPLQAADAAIAAAPDFAMAHLLRAYLYLSRMDVSGIAPGQRSLATARRLAWTERETLHVLAAEAWAGGRLAAAAACFDDVLIANPRDSLALQMAHLIDFHRGDMRSLHVRVRRILPAWSAALPHLHAMLHMLAFGLEQPAGRHSRNVDPRAPGALENFMALHNWWHLVLHHLDREEHVETPCALSRYAAAPLQQMAMISKS
;
A
#
# COMPACT_ATOMS: atom_id res chain seq x y z
N MET A 1 -26.51 2.07 -3.31
CA MET A 1 -25.20 1.59 -2.84
C MET A 1 -24.21 2.74 -3.02
N LEU A 2 -23.43 3.07 -1.98
CA LEU A 2 -22.41 4.11 -2.08
C LEU A 2 -21.21 3.59 -2.90
N HIS A 3 -20.36 4.50 -3.36
CA HIS A 3 -19.11 4.17 -4.04
C HIS A 3 -17.95 4.77 -3.26
N ASP A 4 -16.84 4.03 -3.19
CA ASP A 4 -15.58 4.57 -2.67
C ASP A 4 -14.96 5.60 -3.63
N ARG A 5 -13.91 6.28 -3.20
CA ARG A 5 -13.26 7.34 -3.98
C ARG A 5 -12.56 6.83 -5.25
N THR A 6 -12.38 5.52 -5.40
CA THR A 6 -11.87 4.90 -6.62
C THR A 6 -12.99 4.43 -7.56
N GLY A 7 -14.25 4.62 -7.16
CA GLY A 7 -15.44 4.36 -7.96
C GLY A 7 -15.98 2.93 -7.83
N HIS A 8 -15.61 2.18 -6.78
CA HIS A 8 -16.16 0.83 -6.57
C HIS A 8 -17.37 0.86 -5.64
N PRO A 9 -18.43 0.11 -5.95
CA PRO A 9 -19.59 -0.01 -5.06
C PRO A 9 -19.20 -0.68 -3.73
N VAL A 10 -19.79 -0.19 -2.63
CA VAL A 10 -19.57 -0.72 -1.28
C VAL A 10 -20.90 -1.04 -0.58
N SER A 11 -21.04 -2.26 -0.09
CA SER A 11 -22.22 -2.73 0.63
C SER A 11 -22.23 -2.28 2.09
N GLY A 12 -23.43 -2.01 2.63
CA GLY A 12 -23.65 -1.66 4.03
C GLY A 12 -23.07 -0.32 4.52
N ALA A 13 -22.39 0.45 3.66
CA ALA A 13 -21.79 1.72 4.05
C ALA A 13 -22.83 2.84 4.21
N THR A 14 -22.63 3.67 5.24
CA THR A 14 -23.21 5.02 5.37
C THR A 14 -22.20 6.07 4.90
N VAL A 15 -22.63 7.31 4.66
CA VAL A 15 -21.72 8.41 4.24
C VAL A 15 -20.62 8.65 5.30
N GLU A 16 -20.99 8.62 6.57
CA GLU A 16 -20.06 8.79 7.71
C GLU A 16 -19.06 7.63 7.80
N ALA A 17 -19.55 6.39 7.71
CA ALA A 17 -18.68 5.21 7.75
C ALA A 17 -17.72 5.17 6.56
N LEU A 18 -18.18 5.58 5.37
CA LEU A 18 -17.35 5.68 4.18
C LEU A 18 -16.23 6.71 4.37
N ALA A 19 -16.49 7.87 4.96
CA ALA A 19 -15.45 8.87 5.24
C ALA A 19 -14.35 8.33 6.19
N SER A 20 -14.74 7.54 7.20
CA SER A 20 -13.79 6.88 8.12
C SER A 20 -12.99 5.78 7.42
N PHE A 21 -13.63 5.00 6.54
CA PHE A 21 -12.96 3.99 5.71
C PHE A 21 -11.92 4.61 4.77
N GLU A 22 -12.26 5.72 4.11
CA GLU A 22 -11.34 6.47 3.24
C GLU A 22 -10.15 7.05 4.02
N THR A 23 -10.38 7.48 5.27
CA THR A 23 -9.32 7.90 6.18
C THR A 23 -8.38 6.75 6.52
N ALA A 24 -8.94 5.57 6.82
CA ALA A 24 -8.16 4.37 7.10
C ALA A 24 -7.33 3.92 5.89
N LEU A 25 -7.88 3.98 4.67
CA LEU A 25 -7.13 3.71 3.44
C LEU A 25 -6.00 4.71 3.22
N ALA A 26 -6.26 6.02 3.38
CA ALA A 26 -5.21 7.03 3.25
C ALA A 26 -4.07 6.81 4.25
N GLN A 27 -4.40 6.52 5.51
CA GLN A 27 -3.42 6.21 6.56
C GLN A 27 -2.60 4.96 6.24
N LEU A 28 -3.26 3.89 5.78
CA LEU A 28 -2.60 2.66 5.36
C LEU A 28 -1.63 2.91 4.19
N HIS A 29 -2.08 3.57 3.12
CA HIS A 29 -1.26 3.81 1.93
C HIS A 29 -0.05 4.73 2.21
N CYS A 30 -0.20 5.69 3.12
CA CYS A 30 0.88 6.58 3.54
C CYS A 30 1.74 6.00 4.67
N LEU A 31 1.35 4.88 5.27
CA LEU A 31 1.97 4.27 6.47
C LEU A 31 2.07 5.27 7.64
N ILE A 32 1.00 6.03 7.88
CA ILE A 32 0.91 7.04 8.95
C ILE A 32 -0.32 6.80 9.83
N GLY A 33 -0.30 7.41 11.02
CA GLY A 33 -1.46 7.43 11.91
C GLY A 33 -1.86 6.04 12.42
N ASN A 34 -3.16 5.81 12.58
CA ASN A 34 -3.71 4.57 13.10
C ASN A 34 -4.88 4.09 12.23
N PRO A 35 -4.59 3.41 11.10
CA PRO A 35 -5.62 2.94 10.18
C PRO A 35 -6.60 1.95 10.84
N LEU A 36 -6.17 1.24 11.88
CA LEU A 36 -7.04 0.32 12.63
C LEU A 36 -8.13 1.09 13.39
N GLN A 37 -7.76 2.18 14.07
CA GLN A 37 -8.73 3.03 14.77
C GLN A 37 -9.76 3.64 13.81
N ALA A 38 -9.32 4.10 12.63
CA ALA A 38 -10.22 4.63 11.61
C ALA A 38 -11.15 3.55 11.02
N ALA A 39 -10.64 2.32 10.81
CA ALA A 39 -11.46 1.18 10.40
C ALA A 39 -12.50 0.79 11.47
N ASP A 40 -12.13 0.82 12.75
CA ASP A 40 -13.06 0.57 13.86
C ASP A 40 -14.16 1.64 13.93
N ALA A 41 -13.83 2.91 13.68
CA ALA A 41 -14.81 3.99 13.60
C ALA A 41 -15.79 3.78 12.43
N ALA A 42 -15.30 3.35 11.26
CA ALA A 42 -16.17 3.01 10.12
C ALA A 42 -17.16 1.90 10.47
N ILE A 43 -16.69 0.85 11.15
CA ILE A 43 -17.52 -0.29 11.57
C ILE A 43 -18.51 0.11 12.67
N ALA A 44 -18.13 0.99 13.59
CA ALA A 44 -19.03 1.50 14.62
C ALA A 44 -20.19 2.30 14.01
N ALA A 45 -19.90 3.13 12.99
CA ALA A 45 -20.90 3.93 12.28
C ALA A 45 -21.77 3.09 11.32
N ALA A 46 -21.23 2.00 10.77
CA ALA A 46 -21.97 1.08 9.89
C ALA A 46 -21.52 -0.38 10.13
N PRO A 47 -22.18 -1.10 11.06
CA PRO A 47 -21.80 -2.47 11.40
C PRO A 47 -21.88 -3.46 10.24
N ASP A 48 -22.71 -3.17 9.23
CA ASP A 48 -22.91 -4.01 8.05
C ASP A 48 -21.96 -3.64 6.88
N PHE A 49 -21.01 -2.73 7.08
CA PHE A 49 -20.08 -2.31 6.03
C PHE A 49 -18.99 -3.36 5.75
N ALA A 50 -19.21 -4.20 4.73
CA ALA A 50 -18.36 -5.35 4.41
C ALA A 50 -16.87 -4.98 4.19
N MET A 51 -16.58 -3.97 3.38
CA MET A 51 -15.19 -3.56 3.10
C MET A 51 -14.46 -3.00 4.32
N ALA A 52 -15.14 -2.38 5.27
CA ALA A 52 -14.50 -1.91 6.51
C ALA A 52 -14.05 -3.10 7.37
N HIS A 53 -14.86 -4.17 7.46
CA HIS A 53 -14.45 -5.41 8.12
C HIS A 53 -13.29 -6.11 7.41
N LEU A 54 -13.26 -6.09 6.07
CA LEU A 54 -12.13 -6.62 5.28
C LEU A 54 -10.85 -5.83 5.53
N LEU A 55 -10.91 -4.49 5.49
CA LEU A 55 -9.78 -3.63 5.81
C LEU A 55 -9.26 -3.93 7.22
N ARG A 56 -10.14 -4.01 8.21
CA ARG A 56 -9.75 -4.36 9.59
C ARG A 56 -9.11 -5.75 9.67
N ALA A 57 -9.67 -6.74 8.98
CA ALA A 57 -9.10 -8.08 8.92
C ALA A 57 -7.66 -8.05 8.38
N TYR A 58 -7.44 -7.35 7.26
CA TYR A 58 -6.12 -7.19 6.67
C TYR A 58 -5.14 -6.46 7.59
N LEU A 59 -5.56 -5.37 8.25
CA LEU A 59 -4.72 -4.61 9.19
C LEU A 59 -4.25 -5.45 10.39
N TYR A 60 -4.98 -6.51 10.75
CA TYR A 60 -4.55 -7.48 11.75
C TYR A 60 -3.65 -8.56 11.15
N LEU A 61 -4.03 -9.12 9.99
CA LEU A 61 -3.25 -10.17 9.32
C LEU A 61 -1.87 -9.66 8.88
N SER A 62 -1.77 -8.41 8.45
CA SER A 62 -0.53 -7.77 7.99
C SER A 62 0.51 -7.57 9.09
N ARG A 63 0.12 -7.66 10.37
CA ARG A 63 1.07 -7.56 11.48
C ARG A 63 1.95 -8.80 11.62
N MET A 64 1.52 -9.92 11.04
CA MET A 64 2.26 -11.19 11.03
C MET A 64 2.64 -11.68 12.43
N ASP A 65 1.82 -11.35 13.43
CA ASP A 65 1.97 -11.78 14.82
C ASP A 65 0.71 -12.50 15.32
N VAL A 66 0.88 -13.33 16.34
CA VAL A 66 -0.19 -14.20 16.86
C VAL A 66 -1.36 -13.40 17.45
N SER A 67 -1.12 -12.19 17.95
CA SER A 67 -2.16 -11.34 18.54
C SER A 67 -3.16 -10.82 17.49
N GLY A 68 -2.73 -10.69 16.23
CA GLY A 68 -3.57 -10.28 15.12
C GLY A 68 -4.51 -11.39 14.60
N ILE A 69 -4.20 -12.66 14.82
CA ILE A 69 -4.91 -13.78 14.18
C ILE A 69 -6.40 -13.80 14.56
N ALA A 70 -6.71 -13.87 15.86
CA ALA A 70 -8.09 -14.00 16.30
C ALA A 70 -8.97 -12.77 15.98
N PRO A 71 -8.51 -11.52 16.20
CA PRO A 71 -9.25 -10.33 15.75
C PRO A 71 -9.44 -10.26 14.22
N GLY A 72 -8.42 -10.65 13.45
CA GLY A 72 -8.50 -10.71 11.99
C GLY A 72 -9.56 -11.70 11.51
N GLN A 73 -9.55 -12.93 12.06
CA GLN A 73 -10.53 -13.97 11.75
C GLN A 73 -11.97 -13.56 12.11
N ARG A 74 -12.17 -12.87 13.25
CA ARG A 74 -13.51 -12.36 13.63
C ARG A 74 -14.02 -11.33 12.63
N SER A 75 -13.16 -10.40 12.21
CA SER A 75 -13.52 -9.38 11.22
C SER A 75 -13.84 -10.02 9.87
N LEU A 76 -13.02 -10.98 9.42
CA LEU A 76 -13.25 -11.74 8.20
C LEU A 76 -14.57 -12.54 8.23
N ALA A 77 -14.87 -13.22 9.34
CA ALA A 77 -16.12 -13.96 9.48
C ALA A 77 -17.35 -13.07 9.31
N THR A 78 -17.28 -11.83 9.79
CA THR A 78 -18.34 -10.83 9.61
C THR A 78 -18.40 -10.33 8.17
N ALA A 79 -17.25 -9.97 7.58
CA ALA A 79 -17.18 -9.58 6.17
C ALA A 79 -17.78 -10.65 5.24
N ARG A 80 -17.49 -11.94 5.48
CA ARG A 80 -18.03 -13.06 4.69
C ARG A 80 -19.56 -13.10 4.66
N ARG A 81 -20.23 -12.72 5.76
CA ARG A 81 -21.70 -12.69 5.82
C ARG A 81 -22.31 -11.47 5.15
N LEU A 82 -21.55 -10.38 5.07
CA LEU A 82 -22.00 -9.08 4.58
C LEU A 82 -21.66 -8.83 3.10
N ALA A 83 -20.61 -9.49 2.60
CA ALA A 83 -20.13 -9.34 1.23
C ALA A 83 -21.26 -9.61 0.23
N TRP A 84 -21.51 -8.63 -0.63
CA TRP A 84 -22.55 -8.68 -1.66
C TRP A 84 -21.95 -8.55 -3.05
N THR A 85 -20.97 -7.66 -3.23
CA THR A 85 -20.40 -7.40 -4.56
C THR A 85 -19.38 -8.46 -4.97
N GLU A 86 -19.12 -8.58 -6.28
CA GLU A 86 -18.06 -9.45 -6.80
C GLU A 86 -16.70 -9.09 -6.19
N ARG A 87 -16.39 -7.78 -6.14
CA ARG A 87 -15.18 -7.24 -5.49
C ARG A 87 -15.06 -7.70 -4.03
N GLU A 88 -16.12 -7.54 -3.24
CA GLU A 88 -16.14 -7.94 -1.83
C GLU A 88 -15.96 -9.46 -1.68
N THR A 89 -16.58 -10.24 -2.56
CA THR A 89 -16.45 -11.70 -2.59
C THR A 89 -15.00 -12.13 -2.86
N LEU A 90 -14.35 -11.52 -3.86
CA LEU A 90 -12.95 -11.79 -4.18
C LEU A 90 -12.01 -11.41 -3.01
N HIS A 91 -12.28 -10.30 -2.32
CA HIS A 91 -11.56 -9.94 -1.11
C HIS A 91 -11.73 -10.95 0.03
N VAL A 92 -12.94 -11.47 0.24
CA VAL A 92 -13.19 -12.53 1.24
C VAL A 92 -12.34 -13.75 0.92
N LEU A 93 -12.28 -14.20 -0.34
CA LEU A 93 -11.43 -15.33 -0.75
C LEU A 93 -9.94 -15.06 -0.47
N ALA A 94 -9.45 -13.87 -0.79
CA ALA A 94 -8.06 -13.48 -0.52
C ALA A 94 -7.76 -13.46 1.00
N ALA A 95 -8.66 -12.90 1.79
CA ALA A 95 -8.53 -12.82 3.24
C ALA A 95 -8.59 -14.21 3.91
N GLU A 96 -9.46 -15.12 3.43
CA GLU A 96 -9.52 -16.51 3.89
C GLU A 96 -8.24 -17.28 3.59
N ALA A 97 -7.66 -17.08 2.41
CA ALA A 97 -6.38 -17.65 2.07
C ALA A 97 -5.26 -17.13 2.97
N TRP A 98 -5.20 -15.82 3.23
CA TRP A 98 -4.20 -15.23 4.11
C TRP A 98 -4.38 -15.72 5.55
N ALA A 99 -5.59 -15.66 6.11
CA ALA A 99 -5.87 -16.11 7.47
C ALA A 99 -5.56 -17.61 7.70
N GLY A 100 -5.60 -18.42 6.63
CA GLY A 100 -5.18 -19.82 6.64
C GLY A 100 -3.68 -20.04 6.40
N GLY A 101 -2.86 -19.00 6.35
CA GLY A 101 -1.41 -19.08 6.08
C GLY A 101 -1.04 -19.40 4.63
N ARG A 102 -2.02 -19.46 3.71
CA ARG A 102 -1.82 -19.83 2.31
C ARG A 102 -1.47 -18.60 1.47
N LEU A 103 -0.33 -17.97 1.76
CA LEU A 103 0.08 -16.70 1.13
C LEU A 103 0.14 -16.76 -0.40
N ALA A 104 0.47 -17.92 -0.98
CA ALA A 104 0.44 -18.10 -2.44
C ALA A 104 -0.97 -17.99 -3.03
N ALA A 105 -1.92 -18.64 -2.37
CA ALA A 105 -3.32 -18.59 -2.78
C ALA A 105 -3.90 -17.19 -2.55
N ALA A 106 -3.51 -16.52 -1.46
CA ALA A 106 -3.93 -15.14 -1.21
C ALA A 106 -3.42 -14.18 -2.30
N ALA A 107 -2.15 -14.30 -2.72
CA ALA A 107 -1.60 -13.53 -3.83
C ALA A 107 -2.39 -13.74 -5.14
N ALA A 108 -2.74 -15.00 -5.46
CA ALA A 108 -3.54 -15.31 -6.63
C ALA A 108 -4.96 -14.72 -6.55
N CYS A 109 -5.62 -14.80 -5.38
CA CYS A 109 -6.91 -14.15 -5.19
C CYS A 109 -6.82 -12.62 -5.36
N PHE A 110 -5.72 -11.99 -4.94
CA PHE A 110 -5.53 -10.56 -5.21
C PHE A 110 -5.25 -10.25 -6.68
N ASP A 111 -4.65 -11.18 -7.45
CA ASP A 111 -4.62 -11.06 -8.91
C ASP A 111 -6.04 -11.01 -9.48
N ASP A 112 -6.93 -11.90 -9.03
CA ASP A 112 -8.33 -11.92 -9.47
C ASP A 112 -9.04 -10.60 -9.15
N VAL A 113 -8.86 -10.06 -7.93
CA VAL A 113 -9.40 -8.75 -7.55
C VAL A 113 -8.90 -7.67 -8.50
N LEU A 114 -7.58 -7.60 -8.76
CA LEU A 114 -6.96 -6.55 -9.56
C LEU A 114 -7.18 -6.71 -11.07
N ILE A 115 -7.52 -7.90 -11.55
CA ILE A 115 -7.98 -8.12 -12.92
C ILE A 115 -9.38 -7.55 -13.10
N ALA A 116 -10.29 -7.85 -12.16
CA ALA A 116 -11.67 -7.36 -12.22
C ALA A 116 -11.80 -5.87 -11.84
N ASN A 117 -10.98 -5.40 -10.90
CA ASN A 117 -11.03 -4.08 -10.28
C ASN A 117 -9.61 -3.47 -10.24
N PRO A 118 -9.04 -3.05 -11.39
CA PRO A 118 -7.65 -2.62 -11.46
C PRO A 118 -7.34 -1.34 -10.66
N ARG A 119 -8.37 -0.60 -10.24
CA ARG A 119 -8.27 0.61 -9.41
C ARG A 119 -8.39 0.33 -7.91
N ASP A 120 -8.47 -0.94 -7.51
CA ASP A 120 -8.62 -1.31 -6.10
C ASP A 120 -7.32 -1.13 -5.33
N SER A 121 -7.19 0.03 -4.67
CA SER A 121 -6.00 0.41 -3.92
C SER A 121 -5.71 -0.53 -2.75
N LEU A 122 -6.77 -1.03 -2.08
CA LEU A 122 -6.61 -1.92 -0.93
C LEU A 122 -6.08 -3.28 -1.38
N ALA A 123 -6.67 -3.85 -2.42
CA ALA A 123 -6.18 -5.10 -3.00
C ALA A 123 -4.73 -4.97 -3.45
N LEU A 124 -4.37 -3.85 -4.09
CA LEU A 124 -2.99 -3.60 -4.52
C LEU A 124 -2.01 -3.57 -3.35
N GLN A 125 -2.31 -2.78 -2.31
CA GLN A 125 -1.46 -2.66 -1.13
C GLN A 125 -1.26 -4.02 -0.44
N MET A 126 -2.34 -4.81 -0.32
CA MET A 126 -2.29 -6.12 0.31
C MET A 126 -1.52 -7.15 -0.53
N ALA A 127 -1.73 -7.15 -1.85
CA ALA A 127 -1.00 -8.00 -2.77
C ALA A 127 0.50 -7.71 -2.72
N HIS A 128 0.87 -6.44 -2.77
CA HIS A 128 2.26 -6.00 -2.70
C HIS A 128 2.93 -6.41 -1.38
N LEU A 129 2.21 -6.31 -0.25
CA LEU A 129 2.71 -6.77 1.05
C LEU A 129 2.92 -8.29 1.07
N ILE A 130 1.98 -9.06 0.51
CA ILE A 130 2.13 -10.51 0.38
C ILE A 130 3.32 -10.88 -0.51
N ASP A 131 3.46 -10.23 -1.66
CA ASP A 131 4.58 -10.45 -2.59
C ASP A 131 5.91 -10.20 -1.87
N PHE A 132 6.00 -9.14 -1.07
CA PHE A 132 7.17 -8.84 -0.23
C PHE A 132 7.44 -9.96 0.80
N HIS A 133 6.43 -10.38 1.56
CA HIS A 133 6.59 -11.43 2.57
C HIS A 133 6.98 -12.80 1.97
N ARG A 134 6.57 -13.06 0.73
CA ARG A 134 6.93 -14.28 0.00
C ARG A 134 8.30 -14.19 -0.68
N GLY A 135 8.91 -13.01 -0.73
CA GLY A 135 10.12 -12.75 -1.51
C GLY A 135 9.89 -12.80 -3.03
N ASP A 136 8.65 -12.61 -3.50
CA ASP A 136 8.34 -12.54 -4.93
C ASP A 136 8.66 -11.15 -5.49
N MET A 137 9.96 -10.90 -5.66
CA MET A 137 10.48 -9.59 -6.09
C MET A 137 9.99 -9.19 -7.49
N ARG A 138 9.64 -10.17 -8.32
CA ARG A 138 9.10 -9.92 -9.65
C ARG A 138 7.68 -9.34 -9.55
N SER A 139 6.84 -9.95 -8.73
CA SER A 139 5.44 -9.51 -8.59
C SER A 139 5.32 -8.11 -7.98
N LEU A 140 6.30 -7.68 -7.16
CA LEU A 140 6.35 -6.31 -6.61
C LEU A 140 6.22 -5.21 -7.67
N HIS A 141 6.80 -5.37 -8.87
CA HIS A 141 6.65 -4.38 -9.95
C HIS A 141 5.74 -4.84 -11.08
N VAL A 142 5.72 -6.14 -11.42
CA VAL A 142 4.93 -6.64 -12.57
C VAL A 142 3.43 -6.44 -12.32
N ARG A 143 2.95 -6.72 -11.11
CA ARG A 143 1.54 -6.54 -10.74
C ARG A 143 1.11 -5.08 -10.87
N VAL A 144 1.95 -4.18 -10.38
CA VAL A 144 1.68 -2.74 -10.40
C VAL A 144 1.69 -2.20 -11.84
N ARG A 145 2.67 -2.61 -12.66
CA ARG A 145 2.73 -2.23 -14.09
C ARG A 145 1.51 -2.69 -14.89
N ARG A 146 0.96 -3.86 -14.56
CA ARG A 146 -0.20 -4.43 -15.26
C ARG A 146 -1.45 -3.56 -15.09
N ILE A 147 -1.65 -2.98 -13.90
CA ILE A 147 -2.83 -2.17 -13.61
C ILE A 147 -2.63 -0.68 -13.88
N LEU A 148 -1.38 -0.22 -14.04
CA LEU A 148 -1.03 1.19 -14.28
C LEU A 148 -1.91 1.92 -15.31
N PRO A 149 -2.29 1.32 -16.48
CA PRO A 149 -3.15 1.99 -17.45
C PRO A 149 -4.55 2.35 -16.95
N ALA A 150 -5.03 1.71 -15.88
CA ALA A 150 -6.32 2.02 -15.25
C ALA A 150 -6.24 3.18 -14.26
N TRP A 151 -5.05 3.70 -13.98
CA TRP A 151 -4.81 4.76 -13.01
C TRP A 151 -4.51 6.10 -13.68
N SER A 152 -4.92 7.18 -13.02
CA SER A 152 -4.67 8.56 -13.48
C SER A 152 -4.48 9.49 -12.28
N ALA A 153 -3.96 10.70 -12.54
CA ALA A 153 -3.78 11.74 -11.52
C ALA A 153 -5.09 12.17 -10.82
N ALA A 154 -6.25 11.88 -11.41
CA ALA A 154 -7.56 12.16 -10.82
C ALA A 154 -7.97 11.13 -9.74
N LEU A 155 -7.33 9.95 -9.69
CA LEU A 155 -7.66 8.93 -8.70
C LEU A 155 -6.90 9.15 -7.39
N PRO A 156 -7.55 8.91 -6.24
CA PRO A 156 -6.84 8.87 -4.98
C PRO A 156 -5.83 7.72 -4.96
N HIS A 157 -4.81 7.83 -4.11
CA HIS A 157 -3.83 6.77 -3.87
C HIS A 157 -2.89 6.44 -5.05
N LEU A 158 -2.93 7.19 -6.16
CA LEU A 158 -1.96 7.05 -7.25
C LEU A 158 -0.52 7.08 -6.72
N HIS A 159 -0.21 7.98 -5.78
CA HIS A 159 1.09 8.07 -5.12
C HIS A 159 1.55 6.76 -4.48
N ALA A 160 0.63 5.99 -3.88
CA ALA A 160 0.95 4.72 -3.23
C ALA A 160 1.23 3.62 -4.26
N MET A 161 0.49 3.61 -5.37
CA MET A 161 0.78 2.72 -6.51
C MET A 161 2.16 3.06 -7.11
N LEU A 162 2.46 4.34 -7.34
CA LEU A 162 3.77 4.76 -7.86
C LEU A 162 4.90 4.41 -6.89
N HIS A 163 4.67 4.51 -5.59
CA HIS A 163 5.58 3.99 -4.57
C HIS A 163 5.82 2.50 -4.75
N MET A 164 4.77 1.68 -4.74
CA MET A 164 4.92 0.23 -4.90
C MET A 164 5.69 -0.14 -6.18
N LEU A 165 5.43 0.58 -7.28
CA LEU A 165 6.19 0.40 -8.52
C LEU A 165 7.68 0.74 -8.34
N ALA A 166 8.01 1.90 -7.78
CA ALA A 166 9.39 2.32 -7.54
C ALA A 166 10.12 1.32 -6.63
N PHE A 167 9.47 0.92 -5.52
CA PHE A 167 10.00 -0.09 -4.61
C PHE A 167 10.30 -1.40 -5.35
N GLY A 168 9.33 -1.95 -6.10
CA GLY A 168 9.54 -3.19 -6.84
C GLY A 168 10.61 -3.13 -7.93
N LEU A 169 10.95 -1.94 -8.44
CA LEU A 169 12.02 -1.72 -9.42
C LEU A 169 13.41 -1.57 -8.77
N GLU A 170 13.48 -1.02 -7.55
CA GLU A 170 14.72 -0.89 -6.77
C GLU A 170 15.14 -2.18 -6.11
N GLN A 171 14.15 -3.00 -5.73
CA GLN A 171 14.38 -4.28 -5.11
C GLN A 171 15.19 -5.18 -6.07
N PRO A 172 16.35 -5.71 -5.61
CA PRO A 172 17.24 -6.45 -6.50
C PRO A 172 16.53 -7.70 -7.01
N ALA A 173 16.09 -7.65 -8.27
CA ALA A 173 15.70 -8.81 -9.04
C ALA A 173 16.96 -9.65 -9.34
N GLY A 174 17.54 -10.28 -8.32
CA GLY A 174 18.80 -11.04 -8.46
C GLY A 174 19.96 -10.25 -9.08
N ARG A 175 19.97 -8.91 -9.03
CA ARG A 175 21.10 -8.09 -9.52
C ARG A 175 21.12 -6.72 -8.82
N HIS A 176 22.17 -6.51 -8.01
CA HIS A 176 22.73 -5.26 -7.46
C HIS A 176 21.89 -3.96 -7.53
N SER A 177 21.41 -3.48 -6.38
CA SER A 177 21.01 -2.07 -6.21
C SER A 177 22.24 -1.16 -6.13
N ARG A 178 22.12 0.07 -6.65
CA ARG A 178 23.05 1.18 -6.43
C ARG A 178 22.26 2.41 -5.96
N ASN A 179 22.35 2.64 -4.65
CA ASN A 179 22.46 3.85 -3.84
C ASN A 179 21.53 5.08 -4.02
N VAL A 180 21.15 5.57 -2.84
CA VAL A 180 20.37 6.73 -2.41
C VAL A 180 21.34 7.83 -1.88
N ASP A 181 21.03 9.15 -1.93
CA ASP A 181 21.63 10.12 -0.96
C ASP A 181 20.72 11.28 -0.45
N PRO A 182 20.68 11.55 0.88
CA PRO A 182 19.56 12.10 1.63
C PRO A 182 19.92 13.25 2.61
N ARG A 183 19.63 14.47 2.20
CA ARG A 183 20.09 15.68 2.92
C ARG A 183 19.22 16.20 4.08
N ALA A 184 18.46 15.39 4.80
CA ALA A 184 17.91 15.84 6.09
C ALA A 184 18.65 15.13 7.24
N PRO A 185 19.06 15.85 8.31
CA PRO A 185 19.47 15.20 9.54
C PRO A 185 18.33 14.28 10.03
N GLY A 186 18.58 12.97 10.11
CA GLY A 186 17.58 11.92 10.42
C GLY A 186 16.81 11.34 9.21
N ALA A 187 16.85 11.95 8.02
CA ALA A 187 16.21 11.39 6.82
C ALA A 187 17.03 10.26 6.15
N LEU A 188 18.32 10.20 6.46
CA LEU A 188 19.25 9.13 6.07
C LEU A 188 19.03 7.80 6.81
N GLU A 189 18.26 7.85 7.90
CA GLU A 189 18.06 6.73 8.84
C GLU A 189 16.65 6.14 8.74
N ASN A 190 15.74 6.78 7.99
CA ASN A 190 14.37 6.35 7.76
C ASN A 190 14.09 6.27 6.24
N PHE A 191 14.18 5.06 5.70
CA PHE A 191 13.92 4.72 4.30
C PHE A 191 12.62 5.34 3.76
N MET A 192 11.56 5.34 4.56
CA MET A 192 10.25 5.84 4.14
C MET A 192 10.19 7.36 3.94
N ALA A 193 11.02 8.13 4.65
CA ALA A 193 11.03 9.58 4.53
C ALA A 193 11.66 10.06 3.21
N LEU A 194 12.79 9.45 2.82
CA LEU A 194 13.41 9.70 1.53
C LEU A 194 12.55 9.20 0.37
N HIS A 195 11.93 8.02 0.57
CA HIS A 195 11.05 7.42 -0.41
C HIS A 195 9.85 8.31 -0.71
N ASN A 196 9.19 8.83 0.33
CA ASN A 196 8.07 9.76 0.19
C ASN A 196 8.48 11.09 -0.48
N TRP A 197 9.72 11.56 -0.28
CA TRP A 197 10.24 12.77 -0.92
C TRP A 197 10.35 12.64 -2.45
N TRP A 198 10.79 11.48 -2.96
CA TRP A 198 10.86 11.22 -4.40
C TRP A 198 9.48 11.22 -5.08
N HIS A 199 8.44 10.72 -4.42
CA HIS A 199 7.06 10.72 -4.98
C HIS A 199 6.42 12.11 -5.00
N LEU A 200 6.74 12.97 -4.01
CA LEU A 200 6.30 14.37 -4.01
C LEU A 200 6.89 15.13 -5.22
N VAL A 201 8.17 14.89 -5.51
CA VAL A 201 8.85 15.48 -6.67
C VAL A 201 8.22 15.02 -7.98
N LEU A 202 7.93 13.72 -8.14
CA LEU A 202 7.30 13.19 -9.35
C LEU A 202 5.86 13.67 -9.54
N HIS A 203 5.10 13.88 -8.46
CA HIS A 203 3.75 14.44 -8.50
C HIS A 203 3.70 15.87 -9.02
N HIS A 204 4.62 16.75 -8.60
CA HIS A 204 4.66 18.14 -9.08
C HIS A 204 5.13 18.23 -10.54
N LEU A 205 6.03 17.35 -10.96
CA LEU A 205 6.47 17.26 -12.37
C LEU A 205 5.33 16.82 -13.31
N ASP A 206 4.44 15.92 -12.87
CA ASP A 206 3.27 15.46 -13.63
C ASP A 206 2.19 16.56 -13.82
N ARG A 207 2.24 17.63 -13.03
CA ARG A 207 1.31 18.77 -13.08
C ARG A 207 1.84 19.97 -13.87
N GLU A 208 3.00 19.84 -14.50
CA GLU A 208 3.74 20.94 -15.15
C GLU A 208 4.01 22.14 -14.23
N GLU A 209 3.97 21.92 -12.91
CA GLU A 209 4.32 22.93 -11.93
C GLU A 209 5.85 22.98 -11.82
N HIS A 210 6.45 24.11 -12.20
CA HIS A 210 7.89 24.32 -12.04
C HIS A 210 8.26 24.33 -10.56
N VAL A 211 8.78 23.21 -10.06
CA VAL A 211 9.52 23.19 -8.80
C VAL A 211 10.87 23.84 -9.09
N GLU A 212 11.11 25.04 -8.55
CA GLU A 212 12.45 25.62 -8.55
C GLU A 212 13.43 24.58 -8.00
N THR A 213 14.25 24.02 -8.88
CA THR A 213 15.31 23.08 -8.57
C THR A 213 16.67 23.83 -8.49
N PRO A 214 16.96 24.58 -7.41
CA PRO A 214 18.34 24.94 -7.13
C PRO A 214 18.74 24.74 -5.65
N CYS A 215 19.32 23.58 -5.34
CA CYS A 215 20.38 23.43 -4.31
C CYS A 215 20.79 21.96 -4.10
N ALA A 216 19.94 21.01 -4.48
CA ALA A 216 20.17 19.60 -4.16
C ALA A 216 21.11 18.86 -5.12
N LEU A 217 21.44 19.39 -6.30
CA LEU A 217 22.36 18.70 -7.21
C LEU A 217 23.82 19.15 -7.06
N SER A 218 24.08 20.43 -6.78
CA SER A 218 25.45 20.98 -6.72
C SER A 218 26.28 20.53 -5.52
N ARG A 219 25.66 20.07 -4.42
CA ARG A 219 26.37 19.59 -3.22
C ARG A 219 26.77 18.11 -3.25
N TYR A 220 26.27 17.28 -4.18
CA TYR A 220 26.58 15.84 -4.24
C TYR A 220 27.66 15.46 -5.25
N ALA A 221 28.04 16.36 -6.15
CA ALA A 221 29.13 16.10 -7.11
C ALA A 221 30.53 16.01 -6.47
N ALA A 222 30.69 16.26 -5.15
CA ALA A 222 32.00 16.39 -4.51
C ALA A 222 32.30 15.40 -3.34
N ALA A 223 31.36 14.56 -2.91
CA ALA A 223 31.47 13.85 -1.62
C ALA A 223 31.68 12.30 -1.58
N PRO A 224 31.88 11.51 -2.66
CA PRO A 224 32.03 10.05 -2.47
C PRO A 224 33.46 9.54 -2.17
N LEU A 225 34.51 10.35 -2.25
CA LEU A 225 35.89 9.81 -2.27
C LEU A 225 36.59 9.74 -0.90
N GLN A 226 36.09 10.36 0.17
CA GLN A 226 36.83 10.44 1.44
C GLN A 226 36.29 9.54 2.57
N GLN A 227 35.03 9.11 2.54
CA GLN A 227 34.44 8.32 3.65
C GLN A 227 34.62 6.79 3.54
N MET A 228 34.93 6.25 2.35
CA MET A 228 35.30 4.83 2.19
C MET A 228 36.67 4.49 2.82
N ALA A 229 37.50 5.47 3.17
CA ALA A 229 38.81 5.24 3.80
C ALA A 229 38.74 4.94 5.31
N MET A 230 37.59 5.14 5.96
CA MET A 230 37.47 5.10 7.43
C MET A 230 36.89 3.79 7.98
N ILE A 231 36.39 2.87 7.14
CA ILE A 231 35.81 1.58 7.57
C ILE A 231 36.84 0.44 7.58
N SER A 232 38.10 0.71 7.21
CA SER A 232 39.19 -0.29 7.21
C SER A 232 39.92 -0.45 8.56
N LYS A 233 39.54 0.25 9.63
CA LYS A 233 40.23 0.13 10.93
C LYS A 233 39.26 0.16 12.12
N SER A 234 38.68 -1.00 12.41
CA SER A 234 38.30 -1.41 13.77
C SER A 234 38.14 -2.92 13.80
#